data_AF-A0A2V9JR62-F1
#
_entry.id   AF-A0A2V9JR62-F1
#
_cell.length_a   1.000
_cell.length_b   1.000
_cell.length_c   1.000
_cell.angle_alpha   90.00
_cell.angle_beta   90.00
_cell.angle_gamma   90.00
#
_symmetry.space_group_name_H-M   'P 1'
#
loop_
_entity.id
_entity.type
_entity.pdbx_description
1 polymer ?
#
loop_
_entity_poly.entity_id
_entity_poly.type
_entity_poly.pdbx_seq_one_letter_code
_entity_poly.pdbx_strand_id
1 'polypeptide(L)'
;MIPPLPIRQIGSYAAYYACEGSRHWRAAYFDFIRRAVEQWGLRGIIFDQAVVTVNNTSGLCFNPRHAHSPDGQWQCLTDALVGTKEYLRRQFGDEAVLAGESLWDLSTEWTDYTSDWATIGNEELAPFHMAFPRARQSIKCMGQKPMINRVFTAGYWIELYLEEGAARLGSYPELTAYLKTLAAFKKRFGRFFNQRDAYLHDMYVRATPGRGVWARVHRSGDEALVLVAQRDGRPEAIDLTVSAGDILGGGRHRAILYSRTLQRLRAVPETGSEIRARIDLPVDDFVAIHLTAAGGRR
;
A
#
# COMPACT_ATOMS: atom_id res chain seq x y z
N MET A 1 0.60 15.74 6.28
CA MET A 1 0.91 14.96 7.51
C MET A 1 -0.34 14.14 7.75
N ILE A 2 -0.31 12.84 7.54
CA ILE A 2 -1.49 11.99 7.80
C ILE A 2 -1.49 11.77 9.31
N PRO A 3 -2.57 12.14 10.04
CA PRO A 3 -2.62 11.94 11.48
C PRO A 3 -2.52 10.44 11.81
N PRO A 4 -1.85 10.05 12.91
CA PRO A 4 -1.97 8.68 13.41
C PRO A 4 -3.43 8.45 13.78
N LEU A 5 -4.15 7.69 12.96
CA LEU A 5 -5.51 7.28 13.25
C LEU A 5 -5.45 6.12 14.25
N PRO A 6 -6.21 6.17 15.36
CA PRO A 6 -6.34 5.01 16.24
C PRO A 6 -7.13 3.95 15.49
N ILE A 7 -6.42 2.96 14.95
CA ILE A 7 -6.99 1.82 14.27
C ILE A 7 -6.87 0.61 15.19
N ARG A 8 -7.99 -0.07 15.43
CA ARG A 8 -8.03 -1.32 16.19
C ARG A 8 -8.32 -2.47 15.22
N GLN A 9 -7.47 -3.49 15.22
CA GLN A 9 -7.74 -4.75 14.56
C GLN A 9 -8.79 -5.51 15.38
N ILE A 10 -9.90 -5.85 14.74
CA ILE A 10 -10.93 -6.69 15.34
C ILE A 10 -10.83 -8.02 14.62
N GLY A 11 -10.28 -9.02 15.31
CA GLY A 11 -10.39 -10.41 14.88
C GLY A 11 -11.87 -10.79 14.80
N SER A 12 -12.24 -11.65 13.85
CA SER A 12 -13.60 -12.13 13.61
C SER A 12 -14.20 -12.99 14.75
N TYR A 13 -13.72 -12.83 15.99
CA TYR A 13 -14.28 -13.46 17.19
C TYR A 13 -15.64 -12.86 17.57
N ALA A 14 -16.66 -13.25 16.81
CA ALA A 14 -18.03 -13.33 17.27
C ALA A 14 -18.51 -14.79 17.23
N ALA A 15 -17.72 -15.70 17.84
CA ALA A 15 -18.06 -17.12 18.03
C ALA A 15 -19.19 -17.36 19.07
N TYR A 16 -20.08 -16.39 19.28
CA TYR A 16 -21.19 -16.51 20.24
C TYR A 16 -22.57 -16.42 19.60
N TYR A 17 -22.66 -16.06 18.32
CA TYR A 17 -23.92 -16.02 17.58
C TYR A 17 -23.75 -16.67 16.20
N ALA A 18 -24.81 -17.39 15.81
CA ALA A 18 -25.16 -17.76 14.44
C ALA A 18 -24.50 -16.89 13.36
N CYS A 19 -23.97 -17.50 12.28
CA CYS A 19 -23.25 -16.88 11.14
C CYS A 19 -23.63 -15.42 10.77
N GLU A 20 -22.79 -14.76 9.99
CA GLU A 20 -22.94 -13.36 9.53
C GLU A 20 -24.30 -13.06 8.86
N GLY A 21 -24.93 -14.09 8.28
CA GLY A 21 -26.29 -14.05 7.73
C GLY A 21 -27.43 -13.96 8.77
N SER A 22 -27.17 -14.20 10.06
CA SER A 22 -28.17 -14.12 11.12
C SER A 22 -28.51 -12.68 11.52
N ARG A 23 -29.79 -12.41 11.75
CA ARG A 23 -30.26 -11.11 12.27
C ARG A 23 -29.64 -10.76 13.62
N HIS A 24 -29.43 -11.76 14.47
CA HIS A 24 -28.87 -11.56 15.82
C HIS A 24 -27.39 -11.16 15.75
N TRP A 25 -26.64 -11.80 14.85
CA TRP A 25 -25.25 -11.44 14.61
C TRP A 25 -25.15 -10.00 14.09
N ARG A 26 -25.95 -9.64 13.07
CA ARG A 26 -25.92 -8.27 12.52
C ARG A 26 -26.26 -7.20 13.56
N ALA A 27 -27.26 -7.45 14.40
CA ALA A 27 -27.62 -6.54 15.48
C ALA A 27 -26.46 -6.37 16.48
N ALA A 28 -25.88 -7.48 16.95
CA ALA A 28 -24.75 -7.45 17.88
C ALA A 28 -23.50 -6.80 17.27
N TYR A 29 -23.24 -7.06 15.98
CA TYR A 29 -22.18 -6.43 15.19
C TYR A 29 -22.35 -4.91 15.16
N PHE A 30 -23.51 -4.41 14.72
CA PHE A 30 -23.73 -2.97 14.61
C PHE A 30 -23.73 -2.28 15.98
N ASP A 31 -24.25 -2.92 17.02
CA ASP A 31 -24.15 -2.41 18.39
C ASP A 31 -22.69 -2.28 18.84
N PHE A 32 -21.84 -3.26 18.49
CA PHE A 32 -20.42 -3.18 18.77
C PHE A 32 -19.74 -2.04 18.00
N ILE A 33 -19.99 -1.91 16.70
CA ILE A 33 -19.44 -0.82 15.86
C ILE A 33 -19.86 0.53 16.41
N ARG A 34 -21.14 0.69 16.77
CA ARG A 34 -21.65 1.92 17.37
C ARG A 34 -20.94 2.26 18.67
N ARG A 35 -20.78 1.30 19.59
CA ARG A 35 -20.02 1.51 20.83
C ARG A 35 -18.56 1.88 20.56
N ALA A 36 -17.91 1.19 19.63
CA ALA A 36 -16.51 1.45 19.28
C ALA A 36 -16.31 2.87 18.74
N VAL A 37 -17.26 3.37 17.94
CA VAL A 37 -17.23 4.72 17.38
C VAL A 37 -17.60 5.78 18.43
N GLU A 38 -18.75 5.63 19.08
CA GLU A 38 -19.33 6.66 19.95
C GLU A 38 -18.62 6.73 21.32
N GLN A 39 -18.21 5.60 21.87
CA GLN A 39 -17.64 5.54 23.23
C GLN A 39 -16.12 5.56 23.22
N TRP A 40 -15.49 4.89 22.23
CA TRP A 40 -14.02 4.82 22.15
C TRP A 40 -13.43 5.82 21.16
N GLY A 41 -14.26 6.51 20.37
CA GLY A 41 -13.81 7.50 19.40
C GLY A 41 -13.01 6.90 18.24
N LEU A 42 -13.21 5.61 17.93
CA LEU A 42 -12.49 4.97 16.82
C LEU A 42 -12.95 5.55 15.48
N ARG A 43 -12.01 6.17 14.77
CA ARG A 43 -12.21 6.73 13.42
C ARG A 43 -11.88 5.74 12.31
N GLY A 44 -11.20 4.64 12.66
CA GLY A 44 -10.82 3.61 11.72
C GLY A 44 -10.98 2.19 12.28
N ILE A 45 -11.37 1.26 11.41
CA ILE A 45 -11.55 -0.16 11.74
C ILE A 45 -10.83 -0.99 10.68
N ILE A 46 -10.00 -1.96 11.11
CA ILE A 46 -9.49 -3.03 10.25
C ILE A 46 -10.23 -4.32 10.58
N PHE A 47 -10.84 -4.91 9.56
CA PHE A 47 -11.45 -6.22 9.61
C PHE A 47 -10.44 -7.30 9.21
N ASP A 48 -9.95 -8.01 10.22
CA ASP A 48 -9.07 -9.15 10.00
C ASP A 48 -9.86 -10.30 9.38
N GLN A 49 -9.25 -10.99 8.41
CA GLN A 49 -9.81 -12.13 7.70
C GLN A 49 -11.17 -11.90 7.03
N ALA A 50 -11.77 -10.70 6.97
CA ALA A 50 -13.14 -10.56 6.44
C ALA A 50 -13.28 -11.03 4.99
N VAL A 51 -12.30 -10.76 4.14
CA VAL A 51 -12.31 -11.25 2.76
C VAL A 51 -12.01 -12.75 2.70
N VAL A 52 -11.12 -13.23 3.58
CA VAL A 52 -10.85 -14.66 3.74
C VAL A 52 -12.08 -15.40 4.27
N THR A 53 -12.91 -14.76 5.09
CA THR A 53 -14.20 -15.31 5.53
C THR A 53 -15.14 -15.38 4.34
N VAL A 54 -15.26 -14.34 3.52
CA VAL A 54 -16.06 -14.39 2.28
C VAL A 54 -15.58 -15.48 1.31
N ASN A 55 -14.27 -15.74 1.23
CA ASN A 55 -13.69 -16.60 0.18
C ASN A 55 -13.36 -18.03 0.65
N ASN A 56 -12.78 -18.20 1.84
CA ASN A 56 -12.29 -19.47 2.36
C ASN A 56 -13.24 -20.17 3.34
N THR A 57 -14.17 -19.45 4.04
CA THR A 57 -14.89 -20.05 5.18
C THR A 57 -16.33 -19.61 5.44
N SER A 58 -16.96 -18.76 4.64
CA SER A 58 -18.43 -18.67 4.61
C SER A 58 -18.96 -19.91 3.90
N GLY A 59 -18.76 -21.05 4.55
CA GLY A 59 -19.38 -22.30 4.22
C GLY A 59 -20.87 -22.06 4.19
N LEU A 60 -21.51 -22.59 3.16
CA LEU A 60 -22.95 -22.51 2.96
C LEU A 60 -23.67 -22.69 4.29
N CYS A 61 -24.42 -21.68 4.72
CA CYS A 61 -25.12 -21.76 5.99
C CYS A 61 -26.51 -22.35 5.75
N PHE A 62 -26.63 -23.64 6.02
CA PHE A 62 -27.86 -24.40 5.84
C PHE A 62 -28.83 -24.29 7.03
N ASN A 63 -28.58 -23.40 8.00
CA ASN A 63 -29.46 -23.29 9.16
C ASN A 63 -30.72 -22.49 8.79
N PRO A 64 -31.91 -23.12 8.75
CA PRO A 64 -33.13 -22.45 8.30
C PRO A 64 -33.60 -21.33 9.25
N ARG A 65 -33.04 -21.24 10.47
CA ARG A 65 -33.34 -20.15 11.41
C ARG A 65 -32.59 -18.86 11.08
N HIS A 66 -31.53 -18.94 10.29
CA HIS A 66 -30.74 -17.77 9.91
C HIS A 66 -31.31 -17.29 8.58
N ALA A 67 -32.22 -16.32 8.63
CA ALA A 67 -33.08 -15.88 7.53
C ALA A 67 -32.33 -15.32 6.28
N HIS A 68 -31.61 -16.17 5.57
CA HIS A 68 -30.91 -15.97 4.31
C HIS A 68 -30.82 -17.31 3.56
N SER A 69 -30.53 -17.28 2.26
CA SER A 69 -30.23 -18.51 1.51
C SER A 69 -28.88 -19.09 1.93
N PRO A 70 -28.60 -20.39 1.73
CA PRO A 70 -27.32 -20.98 2.12
C PRO A 70 -26.09 -20.26 1.57
N ASP A 71 -26.20 -19.72 0.36
CA ASP A 71 -25.21 -18.86 -0.28
C ASP A 71 -25.34 -17.37 0.09
N GLY A 72 -26.45 -16.91 0.67
CA GLY A 72 -26.70 -15.48 0.95
C GLY A 72 -25.90 -14.89 2.12
N GLN A 73 -25.07 -15.68 2.80
CA GLN A 73 -24.23 -15.23 3.91
C GLN A 73 -23.21 -14.17 3.45
N TRP A 74 -22.61 -14.33 2.26
CA TRP A 74 -21.63 -13.37 1.75
C TRP A 74 -22.27 -11.99 1.55
N GLN A 75 -23.46 -11.93 0.96
CA GLN A 75 -24.17 -10.67 0.73
C GLN A 75 -24.49 -9.98 2.06
N CYS A 76 -24.92 -10.75 3.07
CA CYS A 76 -25.19 -10.21 4.40
C CYS A 76 -23.93 -9.60 5.05
N LEU A 77 -22.76 -10.22 4.88
CA LEU A 77 -21.49 -9.69 5.38
C LEU A 77 -21.05 -8.45 4.59
N THR A 78 -21.14 -8.48 3.26
CA THR A 78 -20.85 -7.32 2.41
C THR A 78 -21.72 -6.12 2.77
N ASP A 79 -23.04 -6.32 2.94
CA ASP A 79 -23.96 -5.26 3.35
C ASP A 79 -23.60 -4.68 4.72
N ALA A 80 -23.19 -5.53 5.66
CA ALA A 80 -22.75 -5.09 6.98
C ALA A 80 -21.46 -4.24 6.90
N LEU A 81 -20.49 -4.63 6.07
CA LEU A 81 -19.23 -3.92 5.87
C LEU A 81 -19.45 -2.57 5.16
N VAL A 82 -20.29 -2.54 4.11
CA VAL A 82 -20.70 -1.30 3.45
C VAL A 82 -21.42 -0.37 4.43
N GLY A 83 -22.37 -0.89 5.21
CA GLY A 83 -23.08 -0.13 6.23
C GLY A 83 -22.14 0.46 7.29
N THR A 84 -21.10 -0.28 7.69
CA THR A 84 -20.06 0.23 8.58
C THR A 84 -19.24 1.35 7.95
N LYS A 85 -18.85 1.21 6.67
CA LYS A 85 -18.15 2.28 5.93
C LYS A 85 -18.96 3.57 5.91
N GLU A 86 -20.24 3.46 5.55
CA GLU A 86 -21.16 4.60 5.49
C GLU A 86 -21.42 5.21 6.87
N TYR A 87 -21.52 4.38 7.90
CA TYR A 87 -21.68 4.84 9.27
C TYR A 87 -20.45 5.64 9.72
N LEU A 88 -19.24 5.09 9.55
CA LEU A 88 -17.99 5.78 9.88
C LEU A 88 -17.87 7.11 9.13
N ARG A 89 -18.14 7.13 7.81
CA ARG A 89 -18.10 8.35 7.00
C ARG A 89 -19.12 9.41 7.44
N ARG A 90 -20.31 9.00 7.89
CA ARG A 90 -21.29 9.94 8.47
C ARG A 90 -20.78 10.59 9.75
N GLN A 91 -20.01 9.86 10.57
CA GLN A 91 -19.48 10.37 11.83
C GLN A 91 -18.23 11.23 11.66
N PHE A 92 -17.33 10.87 10.73
CA PHE A 92 -15.98 11.46 10.65
C PHE A 92 -15.57 11.98 9.26
N GLY A 93 -16.43 11.91 8.25
CA GLY A 93 -16.14 12.37 6.90
C GLY A 93 -14.93 11.68 6.29
N ASP A 94 -14.00 12.47 5.73
CA ASP A 94 -12.78 11.98 5.06
C ASP A 94 -11.73 11.40 6.02
N GLU A 95 -11.93 11.55 7.34
CA GLU A 95 -11.07 10.92 8.35
C GLU A 95 -11.46 9.47 8.66
N ALA A 96 -12.65 9.05 8.21
CA ALA A 96 -13.13 7.69 8.38
C ALA A 96 -12.31 6.71 7.55
N VAL A 97 -11.93 5.58 8.15
CA VAL A 97 -11.18 4.53 7.49
C VAL A 97 -11.80 3.16 7.75
N LEU A 98 -12.18 2.46 6.70
CA LEU A 98 -12.50 1.05 6.76
C LEU A 98 -11.44 0.26 5.98
N ALA A 99 -10.77 -0.66 6.65
CA ALA A 99 -9.78 -1.52 6.01
C ALA A 99 -10.11 -3.00 6.28
N GLY A 100 -9.55 -3.87 5.44
CA GLY A 100 -9.78 -5.32 5.51
C GLY A 100 -8.52 -6.10 5.20
N GLU A 101 -8.46 -7.37 5.59
CA GLU A 101 -7.34 -8.24 5.21
C GLU A 101 -7.49 -8.78 3.78
N SER A 102 -6.36 -8.89 3.08
CA SER A 102 -6.21 -9.43 1.72
C SER A 102 -6.83 -8.59 0.60
N LEU A 103 -6.16 -8.60 -0.56
CA LEU A 103 -6.57 -7.86 -1.74
C LEU A 103 -7.41 -8.73 -2.68
N TRP A 104 -8.68 -8.36 -2.86
CA TRP A 104 -9.61 -9.02 -3.79
C TRP A 104 -10.50 -7.99 -4.47
N ASP A 105 -11.13 -8.35 -5.58
CA ASP A 105 -12.04 -7.47 -6.32
C ASP A 105 -13.19 -6.94 -5.44
N LEU A 106 -13.87 -7.85 -4.73
CA LEU A 106 -14.98 -7.50 -3.84
C LEU A 106 -14.55 -6.64 -2.65
N SER A 107 -13.32 -6.76 -2.17
CA SER A 107 -12.83 -5.94 -1.04
C SER A 107 -12.68 -4.48 -1.44
N THR A 108 -12.51 -4.18 -2.72
CA THR A 108 -12.37 -2.80 -3.22
C THR A 108 -13.65 -1.96 -3.07
N GLU A 109 -14.82 -2.60 -2.96
CA GLU A 109 -16.11 -1.92 -2.81
C GLU A 109 -16.27 -1.30 -1.41
N TRP A 110 -15.93 -2.07 -0.37
CA TRP A 110 -16.18 -1.68 1.02
C TRP A 110 -14.93 -1.20 1.75
N THR A 111 -13.71 -1.57 1.36
CA THR A 111 -12.49 -1.01 1.99
C THR A 111 -12.08 0.34 1.39
N ASP A 112 -11.34 1.13 2.16
CA ASP A 112 -10.51 2.25 1.71
C ASP A 112 -9.08 1.79 1.39
N TYR A 113 -8.61 0.72 2.05
CA TYR A 113 -7.40 -0.04 1.72
C TYR A 113 -7.43 -1.45 2.33
N THR A 114 -6.58 -2.35 1.83
CA THR A 114 -6.40 -3.70 2.40
C THR A 114 -5.06 -3.83 3.12
N SER A 115 -5.00 -4.68 4.15
CA SER A 115 -3.79 -5.02 4.90
C SER A 115 -3.41 -6.48 4.62
N ASP A 116 -2.13 -6.78 4.42
CA ASP A 116 -1.70 -8.14 4.12
C ASP A 116 -0.32 -8.50 4.72
N TRP A 117 -0.12 -9.79 4.97
CA TRP A 117 1.06 -10.40 5.57
C TRP A 117 2.11 -10.83 4.54
N ALA A 118 1.69 -11.47 3.45
CA ALA A 118 2.58 -12.11 2.49
C ALA A 118 1.86 -12.18 1.13
N THR A 119 2.36 -11.62 0.04
CA THR A 119 3.75 -11.57 -0.43
C THR A 119 4.08 -10.15 -0.91
N ILE A 120 5.08 -9.56 -0.27
CA ILE A 120 5.62 -8.24 -0.61
C ILE A 120 5.83 -8.17 -2.12
N GLY A 121 5.27 -7.18 -2.83
CA GLY A 121 5.60 -6.88 -4.22
C GLY A 121 5.61 -8.09 -5.16
N ASN A 122 4.61 -8.98 -5.05
CA ASN A 122 4.41 -10.00 -6.06
C ASN A 122 4.13 -9.28 -7.40
N GLU A 123 5.00 -9.45 -8.38
CA GLU A 123 4.77 -8.92 -9.74
C GLU A 123 3.45 -9.44 -10.30
N GLU A 124 2.97 -10.58 -9.79
CA GLU A 124 1.66 -11.17 -10.08
C GLU A 124 0.47 -10.31 -9.62
N LEU A 125 0.66 -9.35 -8.71
CA LEU A 125 -0.41 -8.40 -8.32
C LEU A 125 -0.47 -7.16 -9.22
N ALA A 126 0.55 -6.94 -10.07
CA ALA A 126 0.52 -5.82 -11.01
C ALA A 126 -0.71 -5.87 -11.94
N PRO A 127 -1.12 -7.02 -12.50
CA PRO A 127 -2.38 -7.15 -13.23
C PRO A 127 -3.63 -6.75 -12.43
N PHE A 128 -3.73 -7.15 -11.16
CA PHE A 128 -4.87 -6.80 -10.32
C PHE A 128 -4.99 -5.28 -10.20
N HIS A 129 -3.88 -4.63 -9.91
CA HIS A 129 -3.84 -3.19 -9.74
C HIS A 129 -4.04 -2.40 -11.05
N MET A 130 -3.75 -2.98 -12.21
CA MET A 130 -4.17 -2.41 -13.51
C MET A 130 -5.69 -2.44 -13.68
N ALA A 131 -6.35 -3.51 -13.24
CA ALA A 131 -7.81 -3.62 -13.29
C ALA A 131 -8.51 -2.77 -12.21
N PHE A 132 -7.91 -2.68 -11.03
CA PHE A 132 -8.44 -1.97 -9.87
C PHE A 132 -7.46 -0.88 -9.38
N PRO A 133 -7.24 0.20 -10.16
CA PRO A 133 -6.23 1.21 -9.84
C PRO A 133 -6.55 1.98 -8.54
N ARG A 134 -7.81 1.94 -8.08
CA ARG A 134 -8.23 2.56 -6.82
C ARG A 134 -7.99 1.69 -5.59
N ALA A 135 -7.71 0.40 -5.78
CA ALA A 135 -7.48 -0.53 -4.68
C ALA A 135 -6.17 -0.18 -3.99
N ARG A 136 -6.27 0.23 -2.72
CA ARG A 136 -5.11 0.58 -1.93
C ARG A 136 -4.67 -0.57 -1.05
N GLN A 137 -3.36 -0.70 -0.84
CA GLN A 137 -2.80 -1.76 0.00
C GLN A 137 -1.76 -1.22 0.99
N SER A 138 -1.84 -1.71 2.24
CA SER A 138 -0.78 -1.71 3.25
C SER A 138 -0.17 -3.10 3.37
N ILE A 139 1.13 -3.14 3.65
CA ILE A 139 1.87 -4.38 3.88
C ILE A 139 2.39 -4.34 5.31
N LYS A 140 2.10 -5.41 6.06
CA LYS A 140 2.61 -5.63 7.42
C LYS A 140 4.11 -5.87 7.36
N CYS A 141 4.88 -5.04 8.04
CA CYS A 141 6.34 -5.06 8.07
C CYS A 141 6.85 -5.25 9.50
N MET A 142 7.74 -6.23 9.70
CA MET A 142 8.35 -6.53 11.01
C MET A 142 9.55 -5.63 11.33
N GLY A 143 9.69 -4.47 10.66
CA GLY A 143 10.73 -3.47 10.94
C GLY A 143 12.04 -3.62 10.18
N GLN A 144 12.21 -4.67 9.35
CA GLN A 144 13.44 -4.82 8.56
C GLN A 144 13.49 -3.79 7.42
N LYS A 145 14.59 -3.05 7.32
CA LYS A 145 14.78 -2.01 6.29
C LYS A 145 14.65 -2.54 4.85
N PRO A 146 15.20 -3.71 4.46
CA PRO A 146 14.98 -4.26 3.12
C PRO A 146 13.49 -4.40 2.77
N MET A 147 12.70 -4.92 3.72
CA MET A 147 11.26 -5.10 3.53
C MET A 147 10.55 -3.75 3.42
N ILE A 148 10.89 -2.80 4.28
CA ILE A 148 10.34 -1.44 4.24
C ILE A 148 10.67 -0.76 2.91
N ASN A 149 11.91 -0.86 2.43
CA ASN A 149 12.32 -0.32 1.14
C ASN A 149 11.55 -0.93 -0.02
N ARG A 150 11.35 -2.24 0.00
CA ARG A 150 10.57 -2.94 -1.02
C ARG A 150 9.13 -2.41 -1.06
N VAL A 151 8.48 -2.33 0.09
CA VAL A 151 7.11 -1.81 0.25
C VAL A 151 7.02 -0.33 -0.18
N PHE A 152 7.98 0.49 0.26
CA PHE A 152 8.04 1.91 -0.08
C PHE A 152 8.25 2.14 -1.59
N THR A 153 9.17 1.40 -2.20
CA THR A 153 9.48 1.47 -3.64
C THR A 153 8.28 1.05 -4.48
N ALA A 154 7.52 0.05 -4.02
CA ALA A 154 6.27 -0.37 -4.64
C ALA A 154 5.10 0.62 -4.48
N GLY A 155 5.26 1.67 -3.65
CA GLY A 155 4.19 2.64 -3.40
C GLY A 155 3.13 2.17 -2.40
N TYR A 156 3.33 1.01 -1.75
CA TYR A 156 2.42 0.49 -0.74
C TYR A 156 2.50 1.28 0.58
N TRP A 157 1.45 1.20 1.39
CA TRP A 157 1.50 1.73 2.75
C TRP A 157 2.28 0.78 3.65
N ILE A 158 3.09 1.34 4.54
CA ILE A 158 3.87 0.56 5.51
C ILE A 158 3.04 0.44 6.78
N GLU A 159 2.64 -0.79 7.11
CA GLU A 159 2.01 -1.12 8.37
C GLU A 159 3.06 -1.77 9.26
N LEU A 160 3.45 -1.13 10.38
CA LEU A 160 4.45 -1.71 11.26
C LEU A 160 3.79 -2.74 12.18
N TYR A 161 4.24 -3.98 12.07
CA TYR A 161 3.76 -5.08 12.89
C TYR A 161 4.92 -5.61 13.75
N LEU A 162 5.35 -4.80 14.71
CA LEU A 162 6.44 -5.14 15.63
C LEU A 162 5.86 -5.85 16.86
N GLU A 163 6.53 -6.90 17.35
CA GLU A 163 6.11 -7.68 18.54
C GLU A 163 4.61 -8.01 18.50
N GLU A 164 4.17 -8.63 17.42
CA GLU A 164 2.77 -9.00 17.20
C GLU A 164 1.79 -7.82 17.23
N GLY A 165 2.25 -6.62 16.88
CA GLY A 165 1.43 -5.40 16.82
C GLY A 165 1.35 -4.63 18.13
N ALA A 166 2.07 -5.06 19.18
CA ALA A 166 2.03 -4.43 20.50
C ALA A 166 3.23 -3.52 20.80
N ALA A 167 4.24 -3.44 19.93
CA ALA A 167 5.45 -2.72 20.26
C ALA A 167 5.28 -1.18 20.24
N ARG A 168 5.99 -0.51 21.14
CA ARG A 168 6.13 0.96 21.10
C ARG A 168 7.22 1.33 20.10
N LEU A 169 6.88 2.13 19.09
CA LEU A 169 7.85 2.60 18.09
C LEU A 169 9.04 3.35 18.72
N GLY A 170 8.82 4.06 19.83
CA GLY A 170 9.87 4.75 20.59
C GLY A 170 10.98 3.84 21.13
N SER A 171 10.71 2.54 21.28
CA SER A 171 11.72 1.54 21.66
C SER A 171 12.70 1.21 20.52
N TYR A 172 12.43 1.69 19.30
CA TYR A 172 13.20 1.42 18.09
C TYR A 172 13.71 2.74 17.47
N PRO A 173 14.71 3.41 18.07
CA PRO A 173 15.15 4.74 17.64
C PRO A 173 15.72 4.76 16.22
N GLU A 174 16.46 3.71 15.83
CA GLU A 174 17.03 3.61 14.48
C GLU A 174 15.94 3.47 13.41
N LEU A 175 14.97 2.57 13.64
CA LEU A 175 13.81 2.42 12.76
C LEU A 175 13.00 3.72 12.70
N THR A 176 12.79 4.37 13.83
CA THR A 176 12.08 5.67 13.89
C THR A 176 12.80 6.74 13.07
N ALA A 177 14.12 6.87 13.21
CA ALA A 177 14.92 7.80 12.43
C ALA A 177 14.83 7.48 10.92
N TYR A 178 14.89 6.19 10.58
CA TYR A 178 14.73 5.72 9.21
C TYR A 178 13.36 6.08 8.63
N LEU A 179 12.26 5.77 9.32
CA LEU A 179 10.90 6.11 8.89
C LEU A 179 10.70 7.63 8.74
N LYS A 180 11.33 8.46 9.58
CA LYS A 180 11.31 9.92 9.42
C LYS A 180 11.93 10.36 8.09
N THR A 181 13.00 9.72 7.63
CA THR A 181 13.57 10.02 6.32
C THR A 181 12.62 9.64 5.17
N LEU A 182 11.95 8.48 5.28
CA LEU A 182 10.96 8.05 4.29
C LEU A 182 9.77 9.02 4.26
N ALA A 183 9.32 9.48 5.42
CA ALA A 183 8.25 10.47 5.54
C ALA A 183 8.65 11.81 4.91
N ALA A 184 9.88 12.28 5.13
CA ALA A 184 10.40 13.49 4.50
C ALA A 184 10.48 13.33 2.97
N PHE A 185 10.97 12.19 2.49
CA PHE A 185 11.02 11.86 1.08
C PHE A 185 9.62 11.85 0.45
N LYS A 186 8.67 11.13 1.06
CA LYS A 186 7.27 11.08 0.62
C LYS A 186 6.59 12.44 0.70
N LYS A 187 6.95 13.32 1.64
CA LYS A 187 6.45 14.70 1.66
C LYS A 187 6.91 15.49 0.43
N ARG A 188 8.16 15.33 0.01
CA ARG A 188 8.72 16.01 -1.18
C ARG A 188 8.12 15.49 -2.49
N PHE A 189 7.95 14.18 -2.59
CA PHE A 189 7.53 13.48 -3.80
C PHE A 189 6.11 12.92 -3.73
N GLY A 190 5.27 13.45 -2.84
CA GLY A 190 3.98 12.84 -2.47
C GLY A 190 3.02 12.62 -3.63
N ARG A 191 3.10 13.46 -4.69
CA ARG A 191 2.30 13.32 -5.92
C ARG A 191 2.52 11.99 -6.64
N PHE A 192 3.70 11.38 -6.49
CA PHE A 192 4.06 10.12 -7.14
C PHE A 192 3.61 8.88 -6.34
N PHE A 193 3.36 9.02 -5.04
CA PHE A 193 2.95 7.89 -4.18
C PHE A 193 1.42 7.66 -4.21
N ASN A 194 0.77 8.01 -5.32
CA ASN A 194 -0.59 7.60 -5.59
C ASN A 194 -0.51 6.26 -6.32
N GLN A 195 -1.00 5.20 -5.68
CA GLN A 195 -0.83 3.81 -6.16
C GLN A 195 -1.37 3.59 -7.58
N ARG A 196 -2.28 4.46 -8.05
CA ARG A 196 -2.86 4.47 -9.41
C ARG A 196 -1.85 4.53 -10.56
N ASP A 197 -0.66 5.08 -10.32
CA ASP A 197 0.33 5.38 -11.38
C ASP A 197 1.67 4.65 -11.17
N ALA A 198 1.69 3.68 -10.23
CA ALA A 198 2.89 3.00 -9.76
C ALA A 198 3.06 1.64 -10.45
N TYR A 199 3.34 1.62 -11.75
CA TYR A 199 3.51 0.36 -12.47
C TYR A 199 4.73 0.38 -13.37
N LEU A 200 5.29 -0.81 -13.57
CA LEU A 200 6.22 -1.17 -14.66
C LEU A 200 7.72 -1.02 -14.35
N HIS A 201 8.24 -1.91 -13.51
CA HIS A 201 9.70 -2.12 -13.40
C HIS A 201 10.28 -2.65 -14.70
N ASP A 202 9.77 -3.78 -15.17
CA ASP A 202 10.45 -4.57 -16.19
C ASP A 202 10.25 -4.04 -17.61
N MET A 203 9.28 -3.14 -17.81
CA MET A 203 9.07 -2.51 -19.12
C MET A 203 9.98 -1.31 -19.37
N TYR A 204 10.37 -0.55 -18.33
CA TYR A 204 11.03 0.74 -18.51
C TYR A 204 12.38 0.88 -17.81
N VAL A 205 12.73 -0.05 -16.92
CA VAL A 205 13.95 0.04 -16.12
C VAL A 205 14.74 -1.24 -16.26
N ARG A 206 15.96 -1.13 -16.78
CA ARG A 206 16.95 -2.22 -16.80
C ARG A 206 18.09 -1.89 -15.85
N ALA A 207 18.35 -2.76 -14.88
CA ALA A 207 19.53 -2.69 -14.02
C ALA A 207 20.52 -3.80 -14.40
N THR A 208 21.82 -3.51 -14.37
CA THR A 208 22.89 -4.49 -14.61
C THR A 208 24.02 -4.30 -13.58
N PRO A 209 24.34 -5.30 -12.74
CA PRO A 209 23.60 -6.55 -12.57
C PRO A 209 22.17 -6.29 -12.07
N GLY A 210 21.19 -7.04 -12.61
CA GLY A 210 19.77 -6.77 -12.34
C GLY A 210 19.18 -7.54 -11.16
N ARG A 211 19.92 -8.50 -10.58
CA ARG A 211 19.36 -9.45 -9.61
C ARG A 211 19.22 -8.87 -8.20
N GLY A 212 20.07 -7.92 -7.82
CA GLY A 212 20.14 -7.41 -6.45
C GLY A 212 19.38 -6.10 -6.19
N VAL A 213 18.46 -5.71 -7.08
CA VAL A 213 17.67 -4.48 -6.90
C VAL A 213 16.18 -4.64 -7.19
N TRP A 214 15.37 -3.80 -6.56
CA TRP A 214 14.00 -3.51 -6.93
C TRP A 214 13.96 -2.11 -7.56
N ALA A 215 13.36 -1.95 -8.73
CA ALA A 215 13.01 -0.61 -9.20
C ALA A 215 11.53 -0.50 -9.53
N ARG A 216 10.98 0.71 -9.43
CA ARG A 216 9.60 1.01 -9.82
C ARG A 216 9.52 2.43 -10.36
N VAL A 217 8.68 2.60 -11.38
CA VAL A 217 8.37 3.90 -11.96
C VAL A 217 7.02 4.37 -11.43
N HIS A 218 6.98 5.62 -10.98
CA HIS A 218 5.77 6.30 -10.55
C HIS A 218 5.57 7.53 -11.43
N ARG A 219 4.47 7.63 -12.17
CA ARG A 219 4.22 8.77 -13.06
C ARG A 219 3.29 9.79 -12.40
N SER A 220 3.49 11.07 -12.71
CA SER A 220 2.56 12.14 -12.32
C SER A 220 2.61 13.25 -13.39
N GLY A 221 1.61 13.26 -14.29
CA GLY A 221 1.59 14.18 -15.43
C GLY A 221 2.78 13.98 -16.38
N ASP A 222 3.56 15.05 -16.57
CA ASP A 222 4.76 15.12 -17.43
C ASP A 222 6.06 14.81 -16.68
N GLU A 223 5.94 14.28 -15.47
CA GLU A 223 7.05 13.89 -14.61
C GLU A 223 6.96 12.42 -14.22
N ALA A 224 8.10 11.83 -13.89
CA ALA A 224 8.16 10.49 -13.32
C ALA A 224 9.22 10.40 -12.22
N LEU A 225 9.01 9.47 -11.30
CA LEU A 225 9.95 9.13 -10.23
C LEU A 225 10.31 7.65 -10.35
N VAL A 226 11.56 7.37 -10.64
CA VAL A 226 12.11 6.01 -10.62
C VAL A 226 12.74 5.79 -9.26
N LEU A 227 12.19 4.88 -8.47
CA LEU A 227 12.76 4.44 -7.20
C LEU A 227 13.55 3.17 -7.45
N VAL A 228 14.78 3.09 -6.93
CA VAL A 228 15.64 1.90 -7.02
C VAL A 228 16.15 1.57 -5.62
N ALA A 229 15.82 0.39 -5.11
CA ALA A 229 16.16 -0.09 -3.78
C ALA A 229 16.99 -1.37 -3.83
N GLN A 230 17.85 -1.56 -2.83
CA GLN A 230 18.70 -2.73 -2.69
C GLN A 230 17.86 -3.93 -2.21
N ARG A 231 18.05 -5.12 -2.82
CA ARG A 231 17.30 -6.36 -2.55
C ARG A 231 18.00 -7.33 -1.60
N ASP A 232 19.27 -7.62 -1.84
CA ASP A 232 20.01 -8.75 -1.26
C ASP A 232 20.86 -8.44 0.00
N GLY A 233 20.66 -7.29 0.65
CA GLY A 233 21.40 -6.88 1.85
C GLY A 233 22.90 -6.61 1.63
N ARG A 234 23.34 -6.29 0.40
CA ARG A 234 24.75 -6.05 0.05
C ARG A 234 24.90 -4.79 -0.80
N PRO A 235 25.98 -4.00 -0.66
CA PRO A 235 26.23 -2.88 -1.56
C PRO A 235 26.36 -3.39 -2.99
N GLU A 236 25.75 -2.69 -3.94
CA GLU A 236 25.83 -3.06 -5.35
C GLU A 236 26.02 -1.81 -6.21
N ALA A 237 26.99 -1.87 -7.11
CA ALA A 237 27.13 -0.89 -8.18
C ALA A 237 26.30 -1.39 -9.36
N ILE A 238 25.26 -0.66 -9.72
CA ILE A 238 24.38 -0.99 -10.85
C ILE A 238 24.54 0.03 -11.97
N ASP A 239 24.51 -0.45 -13.20
CA ASP A 239 24.25 0.35 -14.38
C ASP A 239 22.75 0.32 -14.66
N LEU A 240 22.08 1.45 -14.44
CA LEU A 240 20.65 1.62 -14.66
C LEU A 240 20.41 2.28 -16.01
N THR A 241 19.52 1.69 -16.81
CA THR A 241 18.94 2.29 -18.02
C THR A 241 17.45 2.49 -17.80
N VAL A 242 16.96 3.69 -18.06
CA VAL A 242 15.55 4.05 -17.97
C VAL A 242 15.04 4.55 -19.32
N SER A 243 13.98 3.93 -19.84
CA SER A 243 13.32 4.32 -21.10
C SER A 243 12.42 5.56 -20.91
N ALA A 244 13.02 6.73 -20.71
CA ALA A 244 12.31 7.98 -20.47
C ALA A 244 11.29 8.35 -21.56
N GLY A 245 11.61 8.04 -22.82
CA GLY A 245 10.72 8.29 -23.96
C GLY A 245 9.44 7.46 -23.92
N ASP A 246 9.50 6.23 -23.40
CA ASP A 246 8.33 5.37 -23.24
C ASP A 246 7.48 5.79 -22.02
N ILE A 247 8.13 6.34 -20.98
CA ILE A 247 7.47 6.81 -19.77
C ILE A 247 6.74 8.15 -19.99
N LEU A 248 7.42 9.11 -20.62
CA LEU A 248 6.97 10.51 -20.72
C LEU A 248 6.65 10.97 -22.16
N GLY A 249 6.83 10.11 -23.16
CA GLY A 249 6.69 10.47 -24.58
C GLY A 249 8.00 10.99 -25.19
N GLY A 250 8.04 11.16 -26.52
CA GLY A 250 9.25 11.60 -27.22
C GLY A 250 9.68 13.03 -26.85
N GLY A 251 11.00 13.28 -26.82
CA GLY A 251 11.55 14.61 -26.56
C GLY A 251 12.89 14.58 -25.82
N ARG A 252 13.31 15.75 -25.31
CA ARG A 252 14.41 15.83 -24.34
C ARG A 252 13.84 15.69 -22.93
N HIS A 253 14.54 14.93 -22.09
CA HIS A 253 14.16 14.73 -20.69
C HIS A 253 15.32 15.12 -19.79
N ARG A 254 14.99 15.70 -18.63
CA ARG A 254 15.95 16.00 -17.58
C ARG A 254 15.79 14.99 -16.44
N ALA A 255 16.92 14.49 -15.94
CA ALA A 255 16.97 13.59 -14.80
C ALA A 255 17.82 14.16 -13.66
N ILE A 256 17.31 14.05 -12.44
CA ILE A 256 18.05 14.38 -11.22
C ILE A 256 18.04 13.15 -10.30
N LEU A 257 19.23 12.72 -9.90
CA LEU A 257 19.42 11.64 -8.93
C LEU A 257 19.42 12.20 -7.49
N TYR A 258 18.61 11.58 -6.63
CA TYR A 258 18.49 11.89 -5.21
C TYR A 258 18.81 10.67 -4.35
N SER A 259 19.43 10.90 -3.19
CA SER A 259 19.45 9.92 -2.10
C SER A 259 18.08 9.84 -1.40
N ARG A 260 17.88 8.81 -0.57
CA ARG A 260 16.75 8.74 0.38
C ARG A 260 16.61 9.97 1.26
N THR A 261 17.71 10.61 1.65
CA THR A 261 17.72 11.83 2.49
C THR A 261 17.49 13.10 1.69
N LEU A 262 17.06 13.00 0.42
CA LEU A 262 16.79 14.12 -0.49
C LEU A 262 18.03 14.93 -0.88
N GLN A 263 19.24 14.42 -0.62
CA GLN A 263 20.45 15.04 -1.14
C GLN A 263 20.47 14.86 -2.66
N ARG A 264 20.61 15.96 -3.40
CA ARG A 264 20.85 15.92 -4.84
C ARG A 264 22.26 15.40 -5.08
N LEU A 265 22.36 14.21 -5.67
CA LEU A 265 23.65 13.54 -5.91
C LEU A 265 24.27 14.04 -7.22
N ARG A 266 23.50 14.08 -8.30
CA ARG A 266 23.93 14.65 -9.60
C ARG A 266 22.75 14.86 -10.55
N ALA A 267 22.96 15.66 -11.60
CA ALA A 267 22.15 15.59 -12.81
C ALA A 267 22.63 14.39 -13.65
N VAL A 268 21.69 13.64 -14.24
CA VAL A 268 22.05 12.58 -15.19
C VAL A 268 22.11 13.20 -16.59
N PRO A 269 23.22 13.04 -17.34
CA PRO A 269 23.35 13.62 -18.68
C PRO A 269 22.18 13.23 -19.59
N GLU A 270 21.69 14.18 -20.39
CA GLU A 270 20.57 13.95 -21.32
C GLU A 270 21.00 12.99 -22.45
N THR A 271 20.25 11.91 -22.68
CA THR A 271 20.48 10.97 -23.80
C THR A 271 19.18 10.61 -24.53
N GLY A 272 18.56 11.56 -25.23
CA GLY A 272 17.38 11.28 -26.07
C GLY A 272 16.25 10.59 -25.29
N SER A 273 15.83 9.41 -25.75
CA SER A 273 14.75 8.60 -25.16
C SER A 273 15.18 7.73 -23.97
N GLU A 274 16.48 7.59 -23.69
CA GLU A 274 16.99 6.76 -22.61
C GLU A 274 17.76 7.60 -21.58
N ILE A 275 17.84 7.13 -20.35
CA ILE A 275 18.65 7.74 -19.30
C ILE A 275 19.50 6.66 -18.69
N ARG A 276 20.82 6.87 -18.71
CA ARG A 276 21.80 5.90 -18.21
C ARG A 276 22.51 6.45 -16.99
N ALA A 277 22.54 5.70 -15.90
CA ALA A 277 23.16 6.10 -14.64
C ALA A 277 23.85 4.92 -13.97
N ARG A 278 25.13 5.09 -13.63
CA ARG A 278 25.83 4.19 -12.71
C ARG A 278 25.57 4.59 -11.27
N ILE A 279 25.00 3.70 -10.46
CA ILE A 279 24.54 4.01 -9.11
C ILE A 279 25.23 3.05 -8.14
N ASP A 280 25.88 3.61 -7.13
CA ASP A 280 26.34 2.84 -5.97
C ASP A 280 25.21 2.82 -4.95
N LEU A 281 24.58 1.66 -4.77
CA LEU A 281 23.45 1.45 -3.87
C LEU A 281 23.94 0.91 -2.52
N PRO A 282 23.83 1.68 -1.43
CA PRO A 282 24.17 1.19 -0.09
C PRO A 282 23.24 0.06 0.37
N VAL A 283 23.71 -0.73 1.33
CA VAL A 283 22.88 -1.71 2.04
C VAL A 283 21.67 -1.02 2.64
N ASP A 284 20.49 -1.64 2.50
CA ASP A 284 19.25 -1.17 3.11
C ASP A 284 18.82 0.26 2.72
N ASP A 285 19.26 0.73 1.55
CA ASP A 285 18.91 2.06 1.05
C ASP A 285 18.21 2.01 -0.32
N PHE A 286 17.72 3.17 -0.72
CA PHE A 286 17.22 3.41 -2.06
C PHE A 286 17.68 4.77 -2.58
N VAL A 287 17.69 4.88 -3.90
CA VAL A 287 17.87 6.13 -4.61
C VAL A 287 16.66 6.43 -5.47
N ALA A 288 16.55 7.68 -5.90
CA ALA A 288 15.47 8.11 -6.76
C ALA A 288 15.96 8.93 -7.94
N ILE A 289 15.45 8.66 -9.13
CA ILE A 289 15.65 9.48 -10.31
C ILE A 289 14.35 10.21 -10.60
N HIS A 290 14.37 11.54 -10.47
CA HIS A 290 13.26 12.39 -10.85
C HIS A 290 13.42 12.82 -12.32
N LEU A 291 12.46 12.43 -13.15
CA LEU A 291 12.39 12.68 -14.57
C LEU A 291 11.39 13.78 -14.87
N THR A 292 11.76 14.69 -15.77
CA THR A 292 10.89 15.78 -16.22
C THR A 292 11.02 15.94 -17.74
N ALA A 293 9.90 16.06 -18.45
CA ALA A 293 9.92 16.42 -19.87
C ALA A 293 10.43 17.87 -20.04
N ALA A 294 11.39 18.10 -20.94
CA ALA A 294 12.02 19.42 -21.10
C ALA A 294 11.16 20.43 -21.90
N GLY A 295 9.85 20.20 -22.08
CA GLY A 295 9.00 20.95 -23.02
C GLY A 295 7.59 21.34 -22.54
N GLY A 296 7.22 21.16 -21.28
CA GLY A 296 5.91 21.59 -20.76
C GLY A 296 5.80 23.12 -20.70
N ARG A 297 4.84 23.70 -21.41
CA ARG A 297 4.51 25.14 -21.39
C ARG A 297 4.23 25.57 -19.94
N ARG A 298 4.86 26.68 -19.52
CA ARG A 298 4.46 27.44 -18.32
C ARG A 298 3.13 28.12 -18.55
#